data_AF-A0A7S2LFU1-F1
#
_entry.id   AF-A0A7S2LFU1-F1
#
_cell.length_a   1.000
_cell.length_b   1.000
_cell.length_c   1.000
_cell.angle_alpha   90.00
_cell.angle_beta   90.00
_cell.angle_gamma   90.00
#
_symmetry.space_group_name_H-M   'P 1'
#
loop_
_entity.id
_entity.type
_entity.pdbx_description
1 polymer ?
#
loop_
_entity_poly.entity_id
_entity_poly.type
_entity_poly.pdbx_seq_one_letter_code
_entity_poly.pdbx_strand_id
1 'polypeptide(L)'
;MMMIEINPRKTLLFSFIFFIFVEVIICFGLLQEVEHQQNNGSLNNFDHQLRSFVLRQGQEEVIDAMPTQPKPEPPKQKIPHNLIFTYKNNILETGKPVHFFKNVQHTIDEYRSAWGDTEARVVFLDDPACVSNITAVFPELVKYFQRERYGGYKADICRLAFLYLHGGYYFDVDLEVISPFVPDGNVTFVSARDIYNSYFFQAILFTSQGNPIIKESLQKEFDYYERRLRFKDKNAHIGPLTMQMAFDSLPSAEERGGPVVLLNEIALKDDNEHIYPNVTRYSQSWLCNVVVHDEARGNVHFRSRVEGSTHCPFRRGDINR
;
A
#
# COMPACT_ATOMS: atom_id res chain seq x y z
N MET A 1 13.83 43.31 36.90
CA MET A 1 14.04 42.07 36.11
C MET A 1 13.34 42.25 34.79
N MET A 2 14.09 42.61 33.74
CA MET A 2 13.56 42.97 32.42
C MET A 2 13.49 41.69 31.59
N MET A 3 12.30 41.18 31.28
CA MET A 3 12.13 40.03 30.39
C MET A 3 12.19 40.51 28.94
N ILE A 4 13.15 39.97 28.19
CA ILE A 4 13.25 40.17 26.74
C ILE A 4 12.36 39.11 26.08
N GLU A 5 11.28 39.54 25.44
CA GLU A 5 10.46 38.69 24.58
C GLU A 5 11.22 38.39 23.29
N ILE A 6 11.62 37.12 23.12
CA ILE A 6 12.24 36.64 21.89
C ILE A 6 11.13 36.25 20.91
N ASN A 7 11.07 36.94 19.78
CA ASN A 7 10.10 36.68 18.72
C ASN A 7 10.46 35.39 17.95
N PRO A 8 9.66 34.31 18.04
CA PRO A 8 10.00 33.00 17.48
C PRO A 8 10.06 32.98 15.94
N ARG A 9 9.46 33.96 15.26
CA ARG A 9 9.51 34.04 13.78
C ARG A 9 10.87 34.51 13.25
N LYS A 10 11.65 35.26 14.04
CA LYS A 10 12.99 35.69 13.63
C LYS A 10 14.03 34.58 13.78
N THR A 11 13.83 33.68 14.73
CA THR A 11 14.72 32.53 14.98
C THR A 11 14.67 31.51 13.84
N LEU A 12 13.49 31.30 13.24
CA LEU A 12 13.33 30.36 12.12
C LEU A 12 14.06 30.83 10.84
N LEU A 13 13.98 32.14 10.55
CA LEU A 13 14.63 32.72 9.38
C LEU A 13 16.16 32.69 9.50
N PHE A 14 16.70 32.92 10.70
CA PHE A 14 18.13 32.81 10.97
C PHE A 14 18.63 31.37 10.84
N SER A 15 17.87 30.39 11.31
CA SER A 15 18.21 28.97 11.17
C SER A 15 18.27 28.56 9.69
N PHE A 16 17.27 28.96 8.90
CA PHE A 16 17.21 28.60 7.48
C PHE A 16 18.35 29.21 6.65
N ILE A 17 18.72 30.47 6.92
CA ILE A 17 19.85 31.13 6.24
C ILE A 17 21.18 30.45 6.62
N PHE A 18 21.34 30.04 7.88
CA PHE A 18 22.54 29.34 8.33
C PHE A 18 22.72 27.98 7.63
N PHE A 19 21.64 27.21 7.47
CA PHE A 19 21.68 25.92 6.76
C PHE A 19 22.08 26.07 5.28
N ILE A 20 21.55 27.08 4.57
CA ILE A 20 21.93 27.34 3.17
C ILE A 20 23.43 27.68 3.06
N PHE A 21 23.97 28.48 3.99
CA PHE A 21 25.38 28.84 3.97
C PHE A 21 26.31 27.63 4.20
N VAL A 22 25.93 26.68 5.06
CA VAL A 22 26.73 25.47 5.32
C VAL A 22 26.76 24.54 4.10
N GLU A 23 25.62 24.32 3.44
CA GLU A 23 25.52 23.49 2.23
C GLU A 23 26.36 24.05 1.06
N VAL A 24 26.36 25.38 0.88
CA VAL A 24 27.15 26.04 -0.17
C VAL A 24 28.66 25.89 0.10
N ILE A 25 29.10 25.99 1.37
CA ILE A 25 30.52 25.81 1.74
C ILE A 25 30.97 24.36 1.50
N ILE A 26 30.13 23.37 1.83
CA ILE A 26 30.44 21.95 1.59
C ILE A 26 30.54 21.66 0.09
N CYS A 27 29.61 22.19 -0.72
CA CYS A 27 29.67 22.05 -2.18
C CYS A 27 30.95 22.68 -2.78
N PHE A 28 31.37 23.84 -2.28
CA PHE A 28 32.59 24.49 -2.77
C PHE A 28 33.86 23.72 -2.38
N GLY A 29 33.89 23.12 -1.18
CA GLY A 29 35.00 22.26 -0.75
C GLY A 29 35.15 21.00 -1.60
N LEU A 30 34.04 20.34 -1.94
CA LEU A 30 34.05 19.14 -2.79
C LEU A 30 34.45 19.44 -4.24
N LEU A 31 34.07 20.60 -4.77
CA LEU A 31 34.47 21.04 -6.10
C LEU A 31 35.99 21.29 -6.21
N GLN A 32 36.62 21.85 -5.17
CA GLN A 32 38.08 22.04 -5.18
C GLN A 32 38.87 20.73 -5.10
N GLU A 33 38.34 19.71 -4.42
CA GLU A 33 39.01 18.39 -4.32
C GLU A 33 39.01 17.65 -5.67
N VAL A 34 37.93 17.79 -6.44
CA VAL A 34 37.82 17.17 -7.79
C VAL A 34 38.78 17.83 -8.79
N GLU A 35 38.95 19.15 -8.72
CA GLU A 35 39.91 19.87 -9.56
C GLU A 35 41.37 19.51 -9.20
N HIS A 36 41.65 19.20 -7.93
CA HIS A 36 42.99 18.77 -7.53
C HIS A 36 43.35 17.37 -8.04
N GLN A 37 42.37 16.47 -8.15
CA GLN A 37 42.56 15.10 -8.65
C GLN A 37 42.77 15.03 -10.17
N GLN A 38 42.23 15.98 -10.95
CA GLN A 38 42.41 16.00 -12.41
C GLN A 38 43.78 16.51 -12.88
N ASN A 39 44.53 17.22 -12.03
CA ASN A 39 45.85 17.77 -12.39
C ASN A 39 47.05 16.85 -12.09
N ASN A 40 46.84 15.71 -11.40
CA ASN A 40 47.90 14.72 -11.18
C ASN A 40 47.84 13.62 -12.25
N GLY A 41 48.30 13.99 -13.45
CA GLY A 41 48.44 13.09 -14.58
C GLY A 41 49.31 11.87 -14.27
N SER A 42 48.77 10.68 -14.53
CA SER A 42 49.57 9.49 -14.84
C SER A 42 48.77 8.54 -15.75
N LEU A 43 48.49 9.02 -16.96
CA LEU A 43 47.86 8.24 -18.04
C LEU A 43 48.86 7.40 -18.84
N ASN A 44 50.15 7.39 -18.47
CA ASN A 44 51.20 6.68 -19.21
C ASN A 44 51.61 5.33 -18.60
N ASN A 45 51.00 4.90 -17.48
CA ASN A 45 51.34 3.62 -16.84
C ASN A 45 50.32 2.49 -17.11
N PHE A 46 49.23 2.79 -17.82
CA PHE A 46 48.17 1.82 -18.09
C PHE A 46 48.46 0.92 -19.29
N ASP A 47 49.18 1.43 -20.30
CA ASP A 47 49.39 0.72 -21.56
C ASP A 47 50.46 -0.41 -21.46
N HIS A 48 51.40 -0.28 -20.51
CA HIS A 48 52.43 -1.31 -20.30
C HIS A 48 51.94 -2.49 -19.44
N GLN A 49 50.96 -2.26 -18.55
CA GLN A 49 50.28 -3.35 -17.82
C GLN A 49 49.35 -4.13 -18.75
N LEU A 50 48.61 -3.47 -19.65
CA LEU A 50 47.69 -4.15 -20.58
C LEU A 50 48.43 -5.10 -21.54
N ARG A 51 49.60 -4.70 -22.06
CA ARG A 51 50.40 -5.56 -22.96
C ARG A 51 50.99 -6.80 -22.29
N SER A 52 51.30 -6.73 -21.00
CA SER A 52 51.76 -7.90 -20.24
C SER A 52 50.63 -8.90 -19.91
N PHE A 53 49.38 -8.43 -19.94
CA PHE A 53 48.20 -9.25 -19.66
C PHE A 53 47.75 -10.05 -20.88
N VAL A 54 47.85 -9.49 -22.08
CA VAL A 54 47.38 -10.12 -23.33
C VAL A 54 48.27 -11.29 -23.79
N LEU A 55 49.55 -11.36 -23.38
CA LEU A 55 50.47 -12.41 -23.81
C LEU A 55 50.45 -13.70 -22.94
N ARG A 56 49.56 -13.82 -21.95
CA ARG A 56 49.42 -15.04 -21.12
C ARG A 56 48.22 -15.94 -21.46
N GLN A 57 47.37 -15.59 -22.43
CA GLN A 57 46.17 -16.38 -22.74
C GLN A 57 46.41 -17.56 -23.73
N GLY A 58 47.59 -18.15 -23.72
CA GLY A 58 47.96 -19.28 -24.59
C GLY A 58 47.96 -20.65 -23.92
N GLN A 59 47.48 -20.78 -22.68
CA GLN A 59 47.27 -22.06 -22.01
C GLN A 59 45.78 -22.17 -21.64
N GLU A 60 45.05 -23.01 -22.37
CA GLU A 60 43.79 -23.59 -21.90
C GLU A 60 44.10 -24.45 -20.67
N GLU A 61 44.19 -23.83 -19.51
CA GLU A 61 43.92 -24.54 -18.27
C GLU A 61 42.45 -24.95 -18.33
N VAL A 62 42.22 -26.26 -18.25
CA VAL A 62 40.93 -26.85 -17.94
C VAL A 62 40.58 -26.36 -16.54
N ILE A 63 39.93 -25.21 -16.46
CA ILE A 63 39.40 -24.67 -15.21
C ILE A 63 38.24 -25.59 -14.84
N ASP A 64 38.51 -26.53 -13.95
CA ASP A 64 37.49 -27.34 -13.28
C ASP A 64 36.37 -26.38 -12.85
N ALA A 65 35.17 -26.61 -13.40
CA ALA A 65 34.03 -25.71 -13.24
C ALA A 65 33.85 -25.42 -11.74
N MET A 66 34.17 -24.19 -11.32
CA MET A 66 33.93 -23.76 -9.95
C MET A 66 32.46 -24.07 -9.62
N PRO A 67 32.17 -24.73 -8.49
CA PRO A 67 30.81 -25.07 -8.12
C PRO A 67 29.96 -23.82 -8.20
N THR A 68 29.05 -23.78 -9.18
CA THR A 68 28.09 -22.68 -9.34
C THR A 68 27.34 -22.58 -8.03
N GLN A 69 27.59 -21.52 -7.25
CA GLN A 69 26.88 -21.33 -6.01
C GLN A 69 25.38 -21.32 -6.32
N PRO A 70 24.57 -22.08 -5.56
CA PRO A 70 23.13 -22.15 -5.81
C PRO A 70 22.58 -20.73 -5.82
N LYS A 71 21.92 -20.37 -6.92
CA LYS A 71 21.25 -19.07 -7.06
C LYS A 71 20.39 -18.85 -5.82
N PRO A 72 20.52 -17.71 -5.10
CA PRO A 72 19.75 -17.47 -3.90
C PRO A 72 18.27 -17.69 -4.19
N GLU A 73 17.61 -18.53 -3.39
CA GLU A 73 16.17 -18.71 -3.50
C GLU A 73 15.48 -17.34 -3.31
N PRO A 74 14.48 -17.02 -4.14
CA PRO A 74 13.77 -15.76 -3.99
C PRO A 74 13.18 -15.66 -2.57
N PRO A 75 13.22 -14.47 -1.95
CA PRO A 75 12.73 -14.30 -0.60
C PRO A 75 11.25 -14.69 -0.52
N LYS A 76 10.93 -15.60 0.41
CA LYS A 76 9.55 -16.04 0.67
C LYS A 76 8.69 -14.84 1.05
N GLN A 77 7.65 -14.56 0.26
CA GLN A 77 6.69 -13.48 0.54
C GLN A 77 6.03 -13.68 1.90
N LYS A 78 5.89 -12.58 2.65
CA LYS A 78 5.24 -12.57 3.96
C LYS A 78 3.71 -12.47 3.88
N ILE A 79 3.19 -11.81 2.86
CA ILE A 79 1.75 -11.71 2.60
C ILE A 79 1.34 -12.90 1.72
N PRO A 80 0.46 -13.80 2.18
CA PRO A 80 0.06 -14.98 1.41
C PRO A 80 -0.84 -14.60 0.23
N HIS A 81 -0.83 -15.41 -0.83
CA HIS A 81 -1.69 -15.23 -2.02
C HIS A 81 -3.13 -15.71 -1.78
N ASN A 82 -3.81 -15.05 -0.84
CA ASN A 82 -5.25 -15.20 -0.62
C ASN A 82 -5.95 -13.94 -1.15
N LEU A 83 -6.83 -14.07 -2.13
CA LEU A 83 -7.70 -12.98 -2.59
C LEU A 83 -9.00 -13.00 -1.81
N ILE A 84 -9.36 -11.89 -1.17
CA ILE A 84 -10.44 -11.84 -0.18
C ILE A 84 -11.41 -10.73 -0.55
N PHE A 85 -12.69 -11.08 -0.57
CA PHE A 85 -13.79 -10.16 -0.86
C PHE A 85 -14.90 -10.32 0.18
N THR A 86 -15.65 -9.24 0.40
CA THR A 86 -16.87 -9.26 1.23
C THR A 86 -18.02 -8.62 0.47
N TYR A 87 -19.20 -9.24 0.52
CA TYR A 87 -20.44 -8.63 0.04
C TYR A 87 -21.64 -9.32 0.68
N LYS A 88 -22.83 -8.74 0.57
CA LYS A 88 -24.07 -9.29 1.15
C LYS A 88 -24.38 -10.74 0.72
N ASN A 89 -23.97 -11.12 -0.49
CA ASN A 89 -24.09 -12.46 -1.05
C ASN A 89 -22.78 -12.81 -1.77
N ASN A 90 -22.48 -14.09 -1.97
CA ASN A 90 -21.36 -14.51 -2.81
C ASN A 90 -21.60 -14.08 -4.27
N ILE A 91 -20.90 -13.04 -4.72
CA ILE A 91 -21.07 -12.49 -6.07
C ILE A 91 -20.57 -13.50 -7.12
N LEU A 92 -19.55 -14.31 -6.79
CA LEU A 92 -19.01 -15.31 -7.71
C LEU A 92 -20.00 -16.45 -7.98
N GLU A 93 -20.84 -16.79 -7.01
CA GLU A 93 -21.91 -17.80 -7.19
C GLU A 93 -23.13 -17.21 -7.90
N THR A 94 -23.53 -15.99 -7.51
CA THR A 94 -24.79 -15.39 -7.99
C THR A 94 -24.64 -14.68 -9.33
N GLY A 95 -23.43 -14.30 -9.73
CA GLY A 95 -23.16 -13.47 -10.90
C GLY A 95 -23.77 -12.06 -10.80
N LYS A 96 -24.20 -11.62 -9.61
CA LYS A 96 -24.99 -10.38 -9.42
C LYS A 96 -24.51 -9.55 -8.23
N PRO A 97 -24.45 -8.21 -8.37
CA PRO A 97 -24.63 -7.43 -9.60
C PRO A 97 -23.54 -7.72 -10.64
N VAL A 98 -23.90 -7.67 -11.93
CA VAL A 98 -23.01 -8.09 -13.04
C VAL A 98 -21.72 -7.28 -13.10
N HIS A 99 -21.78 -5.97 -12.87
CA HIS A 99 -20.60 -5.11 -12.90
C HIS A 99 -19.61 -5.43 -11.77
N PHE A 100 -20.08 -5.70 -10.54
CA PHE A 100 -19.21 -6.17 -9.46
C PHE A 100 -18.66 -7.57 -9.73
N PHE A 101 -19.46 -8.47 -10.30
CA PHE A 101 -18.98 -9.80 -10.68
C PHE A 101 -17.83 -9.72 -11.68
N LYS A 102 -18.00 -8.95 -12.77
CA LYS A 102 -16.95 -8.71 -13.76
C LYS A 102 -15.70 -8.09 -13.13
N ASN A 103 -15.87 -7.11 -12.24
CA ASN A 103 -14.75 -6.47 -11.54
C ASN A 103 -13.99 -7.43 -10.62
N VAL A 104 -14.70 -8.27 -9.85
CA VAL A 104 -14.09 -9.29 -8.99
C VAL A 104 -13.34 -10.33 -9.81
N GLN A 105 -13.92 -10.80 -10.93
CA GLN A 105 -13.23 -11.72 -11.85
C GLN A 105 -11.96 -11.09 -12.42
N HIS A 106 -12.05 -9.86 -12.93
CA HIS A 106 -10.90 -9.11 -13.42
C HIS A 106 -9.78 -9.00 -12.36
N THR A 107 -10.15 -8.68 -11.12
CA THR A 107 -9.20 -8.63 -9.99
C THR A 107 -8.52 -9.97 -9.75
N ILE A 108 -9.27 -11.08 -9.80
CA ILE A 108 -8.72 -12.43 -9.63
C ILE A 108 -7.73 -12.76 -10.73
N ASP A 109 -8.08 -12.49 -11.98
CA ASP A 109 -7.26 -12.80 -13.14
C ASP A 109 -5.95 -11.99 -13.14
N GLU A 110 -6.01 -10.68 -12.85
CA GLU A 110 -4.84 -9.80 -12.77
C GLU A 110 -3.83 -10.27 -11.71
N TYR A 111 -4.29 -10.62 -10.50
CA TYR A 111 -3.39 -11.05 -9.44
C TYR A 111 -2.83 -12.45 -9.64
N ARG A 112 -3.63 -13.40 -10.13
CA ARG A 112 -3.14 -14.75 -10.48
C ARG A 112 -2.06 -14.68 -11.57
N SER A 113 -2.27 -13.83 -12.57
CA SER A 113 -1.29 -13.56 -13.62
C SER A 113 -0.01 -12.95 -13.04
N ALA A 114 -0.12 -11.89 -12.22
CA ALA A 114 1.02 -11.22 -11.62
C ALA A 114 1.86 -12.11 -10.69
N TRP A 115 1.22 -13.06 -10.00
CA TRP A 115 1.90 -14.02 -9.13
C TRP A 115 2.42 -15.26 -9.85
N GLY A 116 1.97 -15.52 -11.07
CA GLY A 116 2.21 -16.81 -11.75
C GLY A 116 1.56 -17.98 -11.01
N ASP A 117 0.46 -17.73 -10.29
CA ASP A 117 -0.25 -18.70 -9.45
C ASP A 117 -1.72 -18.76 -9.87
N THR A 118 -2.06 -19.69 -10.77
CA THR A 118 -3.43 -19.85 -11.27
C THR A 118 -4.40 -20.40 -10.24
N GLU A 119 -3.88 -21.03 -9.17
CA GLU A 119 -4.66 -21.67 -8.12
C GLU A 119 -4.72 -20.82 -6.84
N ALA A 120 -4.26 -19.56 -6.91
CA ALA A 120 -4.31 -18.64 -5.78
C ALA A 120 -5.72 -18.64 -5.17
N ARG A 121 -5.77 -18.78 -3.84
CA ARG A 121 -7.02 -19.01 -3.10
C ARG A 121 -7.90 -17.77 -3.19
N VAL A 122 -9.16 -17.96 -3.58
CA VAL A 122 -10.17 -16.90 -3.57
C VAL A 122 -11.17 -17.18 -2.44
N VAL A 123 -11.43 -16.19 -1.61
CA VAL A 123 -12.35 -16.27 -0.48
C VAL A 123 -13.38 -15.16 -0.59
N PHE A 124 -14.64 -15.56 -0.56
CA PHE A 124 -15.77 -14.65 -0.49
C PHE A 124 -16.45 -14.82 0.87
N LEU A 125 -16.42 -13.78 1.71
CA LEU A 125 -16.90 -13.86 3.09
C LEU A 125 -18.38 -13.48 3.16
N ASP A 126 -19.19 -14.46 3.57
CA ASP A 126 -20.59 -14.29 3.95
C ASP A 126 -20.75 -14.21 5.49
N ASP A 127 -21.96 -13.93 5.97
CA ASP A 127 -22.23 -13.76 7.39
C ASP A 127 -21.83 -14.99 8.25
N PRO A 128 -22.18 -16.24 7.88
CA PRO A 128 -21.70 -17.44 8.59
C PRO A 128 -20.18 -17.56 8.66
N ALA A 129 -19.48 -17.35 7.54
CA ALA A 129 -18.02 -17.37 7.52
C ALA A 129 -17.45 -16.27 8.41
N CYS A 130 -18.01 -15.05 8.35
CA CYS A 130 -17.63 -13.94 9.22
C CYS A 130 -17.75 -14.31 10.69
N VAL A 131 -18.90 -14.86 11.12
CA VAL A 131 -19.10 -15.26 12.53
C VAL A 131 -18.07 -16.29 12.97
N SER A 132 -17.76 -17.29 12.13
CA SER A 132 -16.74 -18.30 12.44
C SER A 132 -15.35 -17.68 12.63
N ASN A 133 -14.92 -16.80 11.72
CA ASN A 133 -13.63 -16.11 11.79
C ASN A 133 -13.56 -15.17 13.00
N ILE A 134 -14.61 -14.39 13.26
CA ILE A 134 -14.68 -13.48 14.41
C ILE A 134 -14.63 -14.28 15.71
N THR A 135 -15.35 -15.41 15.80
CA THR A 135 -15.33 -16.28 16.99
C THR A 135 -13.92 -16.80 17.30
N ALA A 136 -13.15 -17.13 16.26
CA ALA A 136 -11.79 -17.65 16.42
C ALA A 136 -10.77 -16.59 16.85
N VAL A 137 -10.98 -15.31 16.52
CA VAL A 137 -10.03 -14.22 16.84
C VAL A 137 -10.45 -13.41 18.06
N PHE A 138 -11.71 -12.99 18.08
CA PHE A 138 -12.24 -11.98 19.00
C PHE A 138 -13.74 -12.28 19.27
N PRO A 139 -14.05 -13.35 20.02
CA PRO A 139 -15.42 -13.83 20.19
C PRO A 139 -16.39 -12.79 20.77
N GLU A 140 -15.90 -11.82 21.53
CA GLU A 140 -16.69 -10.73 22.10
C GLU A 140 -17.29 -9.78 21.05
N LEU A 141 -16.71 -9.72 19.84
CA LEU A 141 -17.23 -8.93 18.72
C LEU A 141 -18.42 -9.60 18.02
N VAL A 142 -18.64 -10.92 18.20
CA VAL A 142 -19.72 -11.65 17.51
C VAL A 142 -21.10 -11.03 17.78
N LYS A 143 -21.37 -10.67 19.04
CA LYS A 143 -22.65 -10.05 19.43
C LYS A 143 -22.87 -8.69 18.75
N TYR A 144 -21.80 -7.96 18.45
CA TYR A 144 -21.85 -6.67 17.77
C TYR A 144 -22.03 -6.85 16.27
N PHE A 145 -21.25 -7.74 15.66
CA PHE A 145 -21.40 -8.10 14.24
C PHE A 145 -22.83 -8.55 13.89
N GLN A 146 -23.45 -9.38 14.74
CA GLN A 146 -24.82 -9.87 14.51
C GLN A 146 -25.90 -8.79 14.66
N ARG A 147 -25.65 -7.75 15.46
CA ARG A 147 -26.60 -6.66 15.72
C ARG A 147 -26.38 -5.44 14.84
N GLU A 148 -25.21 -5.32 14.23
CA GLU A 148 -24.85 -4.24 13.34
C GLU A 148 -25.77 -4.26 12.10
N ARG A 149 -26.35 -3.10 11.80
CA ARG A 149 -27.28 -2.92 10.67
C ARG A 149 -26.59 -2.30 9.47
N TYR A 150 -25.51 -1.57 9.69
CA TYR A 150 -24.76 -0.94 8.63
C TYR A 150 -23.76 -1.94 8.02
N GLY A 151 -24.02 -2.33 6.77
CA GLY A 151 -23.25 -3.38 6.10
C GLY A 151 -21.75 -3.10 6.01
N GLY A 152 -21.35 -1.82 5.87
CA GLY A 152 -19.93 -1.44 5.87
C GLY A 152 -19.23 -1.82 7.16
N TYR A 153 -19.84 -1.53 8.32
CA TYR A 153 -19.25 -1.86 9.62
C TYR A 153 -19.20 -3.36 9.89
N LYS A 154 -20.18 -4.13 9.37
CA LYS A 154 -20.08 -5.60 9.37
C LYS A 154 -18.88 -6.08 8.55
N ALA A 155 -18.69 -5.51 7.36
CA ALA A 155 -17.57 -5.87 6.49
C ALA A 155 -16.22 -5.49 7.12
N ASP A 156 -16.14 -4.39 7.85
CA ASP A 156 -14.94 -3.97 8.59
C ASP A 156 -14.52 -5.02 9.64
N ILE A 157 -15.44 -5.41 10.54
CA ILE A 157 -15.17 -6.45 11.54
C ILE A 157 -14.77 -7.77 10.88
N CYS A 158 -15.51 -8.18 9.84
CA CYS A 158 -15.30 -9.46 9.18
C CYS A 158 -13.97 -9.54 8.43
N ARG A 159 -13.62 -8.51 7.64
CA ARG A 159 -12.38 -8.49 6.87
C ARG A 159 -11.17 -8.54 7.80
N LEU A 160 -11.21 -7.79 8.91
CA LEU A 160 -10.11 -7.76 9.87
C LEU A 160 -9.93 -9.11 10.57
N ALA A 161 -11.01 -9.77 10.99
CA ALA A 161 -10.93 -11.08 11.61
C ALA A 161 -10.31 -12.13 10.67
N PHE A 162 -10.75 -12.16 9.40
CA PHE A 162 -10.18 -13.07 8.41
C PHE A 162 -8.70 -12.76 8.13
N LEU A 163 -8.37 -11.49 7.88
CA LEU A 163 -7.00 -11.06 7.59
C LEU A 163 -6.05 -11.36 8.75
N TYR A 164 -6.50 -11.26 10.01
CA TYR A 164 -5.68 -11.64 11.15
C TYR A 164 -5.36 -13.15 11.17
N LEU A 165 -6.34 -14.01 10.88
CA LEU A 165 -6.16 -15.47 10.90
C LEU A 165 -5.33 -15.98 9.73
N HIS A 166 -5.48 -15.37 8.56
CA HIS A 166 -5.02 -15.99 7.33
C HIS A 166 -4.07 -15.12 6.51
N GLY A 167 -3.98 -13.82 6.81
CA GLY A 167 -3.35 -12.85 5.92
C GLY A 167 -4.00 -12.83 4.53
N GLY A 168 -3.43 -12.02 3.64
CA GLY A 168 -3.82 -12.00 2.24
C GLY A 168 -4.02 -10.60 1.68
N TYR A 169 -4.75 -10.56 0.58
CA TYR A 169 -5.08 -9.39 -0.23
C TYR A 169 -6.59 -9.18 -0.22
N TYR A 170 -7.05 -8.22 0.56
CA TYR A 170 -8.45 -7.85 0.62
C TYR A 170 -8.77 -6.71 -0.36
N PHE A 171 -9.93 -6.82 -1.01
CA PHE A 171 -10.50 -5.81 -1.90
C PHE A 171 -11.99 -5.62 -1.62
N ASP A 172 -12.45 -4.36 -1.58
CA ASP A 172 -13.87 -4.05 -1.76
C ASP A 172 -14.29 -4.45 -3.19
N VAL A 173 -15.52 -4.95 -3.36
CA VAL A 173 -16.01 -5.41 -4.68
C VAL A 173 -16.20 -4.27 -5.70
N ASP A 174 -16.19 -3.02 -5.23
CA ASP A 174 -16.31 -1.82 -6.04
C ASP A 174 -14.99 -1.05 -6.21
N LEU A 175 -13.85 -1.65 -5.84
CA LEU A 175 -12.50 -1.20 -6.16
C LEU A 175 -12.05 -1.83 -7.49
N GLU A 176 -11.64 -1.03 -8.47
CA GLU A 176 -11.14 -1.53 -9.76
C GLU A 176 -9.62 -1.64 -9.75
N VAL A 177 -9.09 -2.80 -10.15
CA VAL A 177 -7.65 -3.00 -10.37
C VAL A 177 -7.28 -2.48 -11.76
N ILE A 178 -6.46 -1.42 -11.80
CA ILE A 178 -5.85 -0.91 -13.03
C ILE A 178 -4.55 -1.67 -13.31
N SER A 179 -3.73 -1.87 -12.28
CA SER A 179 -2.55 -2.71 -12.34
C SER A 179 -2.29 -3.36 -10.96
N PRO A 180 -1.91 -4.64 -10.91
CA PRO A 180 -1.69 -5.32 -9.64
C PRO A 180 -0.51 -4.71 -8.89
N PHE A 181 -0.70 -4.43 -7.60
CA PHE A 181 0.38 -3.99 -6.72
C PHE A 181 0.96 -5.20 -5.97
N VAL A 182 2.17 -5.59 -6.34
CA VAL A 182 2.92 -6.66 -5.65
C VAL A 182 4.00 -6.01 -4.78
N PRO A 183 3.83 -5.99 -3.44
CA PRO A 183 4.84 -5.43 -2.55
C PRO A 183 6.08 -6.32 -2.49
N ASP A 184 7.19 -5.75 -2.04
CA ASP A 184 8.43 -6.49 -1.80
C ASP A 184 8.21 -7.60 -0.75
N GLY A 185 8.93 -8.71 -0.88
CA GLY A 185 8.64 -9.94 -0.12
C GLY A 185 8.74 -9.81 1.42
N ASN A 186 9.41 -8.78 1.94
CA ASN A 186 9.53 -8.49 3.37
C ASN A 186 8.41 -7.60 3.93
N VAL A 187 7.57 -6.98 3.09
CA VAL A 187 6.45 -6.14 3.52
C VAL A 187 5.40 -6.99 4.24
N THR A 188 4.87 -6.49 5.35
CA THR A 188 3.89 -7.22 6.17
C THR A 188 2.53 -6.54 6.24
N PHE A 189 2.42 -5.28 5.80
CA PHE A 189 1.18 -4.53 5.73
C PHE A 189 1.18 -3.52 4.59
N VAL A 190 0.08 -3.47 3.84
CA VAL A 190 -0.19 -2.47 2.80
C VAL A 190 -1.60 -1.92 3.00
N SER A 191 -1.74 -0.60 2.91
CA SER A 191 -3.02 0.11 2.87
C SER A 191 -2.87 1.37 2.02
N ALA A 192 -3.95 2.14 1.89
CA ALA A 192 -3.95 3.43 1.23
C ALA A 192 -4.44 4.54 2.18
N ARG A 193 -3.95 5.76 2.02
CA ARG A 193 -4.52 6.97 2.64
C ARG A 193 -5.67 7.50 1.80
N ASP A 194 -6.68 8.08 2.44
CA ASP A 194 -7.78 8.71 1.75
C ASP A 194 -7.36 10.01 1.02
N ILE A 195 -8.24 10.55 0.17
CA ILE A 195 -7.97 11.78 -0.61
C ILE A 195 -7.63 13.02 0.24
N TYR A 196 -7.90 12.98 1.55
CA TYR A 196 -7.66 14.07 2.48
C TYR A 196 -6.48 13.77 3.43
N ASN A 197 -5.81 12.63 3.26
CA ASN A 197 -4.80 12.10 4.18
C ASN A 197 -5.24 12.08 5.65
N SER A 198 -6.54 11.96 5.89
CA SER A 198 -7.13 12.02 7.24
C SER A 198 -7.22 10.63 7.86
N TYR A 199 -7.59 9.63 7.06
CA TYR A 199 -7.74 8.24 7.50
C TYR A 199 -7.22 7.26 6.44
N PHE A 200 -7.27 5.96 6.74
CA PHE A 200 -7.01 4.94 5.73
C PHE A 200 -8.22 4.66 4.85
N PHE A 201 -7.96 4.51 3.56
CA PHE A 201 -8.88 4.00 2.57
C PHE A 201 -8.89 2.46 2.62
N GLN A 202 -9.90 1.88 3.27
CA GLN A 202 -9.95 0.45 3.59
C GLN A 202 -10.50 -0.47 2.51
N ALA A 203 -10.78 0.05 1.32
CA ALA A 203 -11.15 -0.78 0.18
C ALA A 203 -10.01 -1.68 -0.32
N ILE A 204 -8.78 -1.46 0.17
CA ILE A 204 -7.59 -2.26 -0.11
C ILE A 204 -6.80 -2.48 1.17
N LEU A 205 -6.54 -3.74 1.52
CA LEU A 205 -5.73 -4.10 2.68
C LEU A 205 -4.94 -5.38 2.41
N PHE A 206 -3.62 -5.30 2.40
CA PHE A 206 -2.76 -6.48 2.27
C PHE A 206 -1.99 -6.71 3.56
N THR A 207 -1.95 -7.95 4.06
CA THR A 207 -1.31 -8.18 5.35
C THR A 207 -0.82 -9.61 5.54
N SER A 208 0.26 -9.77 6.29
CA SER A 208 0.69 -11.07 6.77
C SER A 208 -0.27 -11.60 7.84
N GLN A 209 -0.33 -12.91 8.01
CA GLN A 209 -1.06 -13.54 9.12
C GLN A 209 -0.56 -13.00 10.48
N GLY A 210 -1.50 -12.76 11.40
CA GLY A 210 -1.21 -12.32 12.77
C GLY A 210 -0.70 -10.89 12.90
N ASN A 211 -0.86 -10.04 11.87
CA ASN A 211 -0.30 -8.70 11.88
C ASN A 211 -0.82 -7.84 13.06
N PRO A 212 0.06 -7.17 13.84
CA PRO A 212 -0.32 -6.35 14.99
C PRO A 212 -1.29 -5.20 14.67
N ILE A 213 -1.17 -4.56 13.51
CA ILE A 213 -2.07 -3.47 13.10
C ILE A 213 -3.51 -3.99 13.01
N ILE A 214 -3.70 -5.17 12.42
CA ILE A 214 -5.04 -5.78 12.28
C ILE A 214 -5.61 -6.15 13.66
N LYS A 215 -4.79 -6.72 14.55
CA LYS A 215 -5.20 -7.06 15.91
C LYS A 215 -5.65 -5.82 16.70
N GLU A 216 -4.83 -4.77 16.65
CA GLU A 216 -5.13 -3.52 17.35
C GLU A 216 -6.36 -2.83 16.73
N SER A 217 -6.56 -2.92 15.42
CA SER A 217 -7.77 -2.42 14.75
C SER A 217 -9.03 -3.11 15.29
N LEU A 218 -9.04 -4.45 15.40
CA LEU A 218 -10.16 -5.20 16.00
C LEU A 218 -10.43 -4.75 17.45
N GLN A 219 -9.37 -4.51 18.24
CA GLN A 219 -9.52 -4.01 19.60
C GLN A 219 -10.16 -2.61 19.63
N LYS A 220 -9.78 -1.71 18.73
CA LYS A 220 -10.38 -0.37 18.63
C LYS A 220 -11.83 -0.41 18.16
N GLU A 221 -12.19 -1.31 17.24
CA GLU A 221 -13.59 -1.55 16.86
C GLU A 221 -14.40 -2.05 18.05
N PHE A 222 -13.86 -3.00 18.82
CA PHE A 222 -14.50 -3.48 20.04
C PHE A 222 -14.72 -2.35 21.07
N ASP A 223 -13.70 -1.52 21.30
CA ASP A 223 -13.79 -0.38 22.22
C ASP A 223 -14.83 0.67 21.77
N TYR A 224 -15.02 0.83 20.46
CA TYR A 224 -16.10 1.65 19.92
C TYR A 224 -17.48 1.09 20.31
N TYR A 225 -17.71 -0.20 20.08
CA TYR A 225 -18.98 -0.84 20.41
C TYR A 225 -19.27 -0.89 21.92
N GLU A 226 -18.24 -1.05 22.75
CA GLU A 226 -18.32 -0.97 24.21
C GLU A 226 -18.43 0.48 24.73
N ARG A 227 -18.49 1.48 23.84
CA ARG A 227 -18.59 2.92 24.15
C ARG A 227 -17.40 3.47 24.96
N ARG A 228 -16.25 2.79 24.91
CA ARG A 228 -14.97 3.22 25.50
C ARG A 228 -14.23 4.17 24.56
N LEU A 229 -14.45 4.01 23.27
CA LEU A 229 -13.97 4.91 22.23
C LEU A 229 -15.13 5.75 21.69
N ARG A 230 -14.91 7.07 21.55
CA ARG A 230 -15.88 8.01 20.97
C ARG A 230 -15.23 8.84 19.89
N PHE A 231 -15.87 8.90 18.74
CA PHE A 231 -15.38 9.71 17.62
C PHE A 231 -15.76 11.17 17.83
N LYS A 232 -14.78 12.06 17.66
CA LYS A 232 -15.02 13.51 17.65
C LYS A 232 -15.68 13.93 16.34
N ASP A 233 -15.24 13.34 15.24
CA ASP A 233 -15.82 13.52 13.93
C ASP A 233 -17.05 12.63 13.77
N LYS A 234 -18.21 13.25 13.53
CA LYS A 234 -19.48 12.55 13.33
C LYS A 234 -19.59 11.88 11.97
N ASN A 235 -18.72 12.26 11.02
CA ASN A 235 -18.68 11.70 9.68
C ASN A 235 -17.64 10.58 9.55
N ALA A 236 -16.86 10.32 10.60
CA ALA A 236 -15.87 9.25 10.58
C ALA A 236 -16.56 7.88 10.58
N HIS A 237 -16.15 7.04 9.63
CA HIS A 237 -16.52 5.63 9.60
C HIS A 237 -15.65 4.82 10.56
N ILE A 238 -16.24 3.80 11.19
CA ILE A 238 -15.57 2.98 12.20
C ILE A 238 -14.28 2.37 11.66
N GLY A 239 -14.36 1.63 10.55
CA GLY A 239 -13.19 0.94 9.98
C GLY A 239 -12.02 1.89 9.74
N PRO A 240 -12.12 2.87 8.81
CA PRO A 240 -11.04 3.80 8.49
C PRO A 240 -10.40 4.47 9.70
N LEU A 241 -11.22 4.95 10.64
CA LEU A 241 -10.72 5.66 11.81
C LEU A 241 -10.05 4.71 12.81
N THR A 242 -10.67 3.58 13.13
CA THR A 242 -10.11 2.63 14.12
C THR A 242 -8.78 2.04 13.65
N MET A 243 -8.64 1.77 12.36
CA MET A 243 -7.36 1.31 11.81
C MET A 243 -6.30 2.41 11.77
N GLN A 244 -6.67 3.65 11.45
CA GLN A 244 -5.74 4.78 11.58
C GLN A 244 -5.23 4.89 13.02
N MET A 245 -6.13 4.83 14.00
CA MET A 245 -5.78 4.85 15.43
C MET A 245 -4.88 3.67 15.84
N ALA A 246 -5.17 2.46 15.32
CA ALA A 246 -4.35 1.28 15.56
C ALA A 246 -2.93 1.45 15.02
N PHE A 247 -2.82 1.93 13.78
CA PHE A 247 -1.53 2.18 13.13
C PHE A 247 -0.70 3.23 13.89
N ASP A 248 -1.33 4.30 14.35
CA ASP A 248 -0.66 5.38 15.08
C ASP A 248 -0.22 4.96 16.49
N SER A 249 -0.92 3.99 17.09
CA SER A 249 -0.55 3.43 18.40
C SER A 249 0.66 2.49 18.36
N LEU A 250 1.13 2.13 17.17
CA LEU A 250 2.29 1.26 16.94
C LEU A 250 3.39 2.09 16.24
N PRO A 251 4.27 2.79 16.98
CA PRO A 251 5.15 3.80 16.39
C PRO A 251 6.31 3.22 15.55
N SER A 252 6.77 2.01 15.85
CA SER A 252 7.89 1.39 15.14
C SER A 252 7.47 0.34 14.11
N ALA A 253 8.36 0.06 13.14
CA ALA A 253 8.15 -1.04 12.20
C ALA A 253 8.09 -2.40 12.92
N GLU A 254 8.84 -2.59 13.99
CA GLU A 254 8.82 -3.83 14.79
C GLU A 254 7.46 -4.04 15.46
N GLU A 255 6.90 -3.00 16.10
CA GLU A 255 5.57 -3.05 16.71
C GLU A 255 4.46 -3.26 15.68
N ARG A 256 4.65 -2.82 14.44
CA ARG A 256 3.75 -3.07 13.30
C ARG A 256 3.91 -4.47 12.69
N GLY A 257 4.88 -5.25 13.16
CA GLY A 257 5.18 -6.59 12.65
C GLY A 257 6.01 -6.60 11.36
N GLY A 258 6.61 -5.47 10.96
CA GLY A 258 7.54 -5.39 9.83
C GLY A 258 7.40 -4.12 8.99
N PRO A 259 8.08 -4.08 7.83
CA PRO A 259 7.94 -3.01 6.85
C PRO A 259 6.50 -2.85 6.37
N VAL A 260 6.06 -1.60 6.26
CA VAL A 260 4.72 -1.22 5.81
C VAL A 260 4.81 -0.38 4.55
N VAL A 261 3.81 -0.49 3.66
CA VAL A 261 3.66 0.39 2.50
C VAL A 261 2.32 1.11 2.59
N LEU A 262 2.33 2.43 2.39
CA LEU A 262 1.13 3.24 2.31
C LEU A 262 1.03 3.86 0.92
N LEU A 263 -0.02 3.50 0.21
CA LEU A 263 -0.43 4.15 -1.04
C LEU A 263 -1.25 5.41 -0.72
N ASN A 264 -1.59 6.20 -1.73
CA ASN A 264 -2.41 7.41 -1.55
C ASN A 264 -3.56 7.44 -2.55
N GLU A 265 -4.75 7.86 -2.11
CA GLU A 265 -5.80 8.29 -3.01
C GLU A 265 -5.52 9.69 -3.56
N ILE A 266 -5.77 9.89 -4.86
CA ILE A 266 -5.72 11.19 -5.52
C ILE A 266 -6.93 11.35 -6.45
N ALA A 267 -7.54 12.54 -6.43
CA ALA A 267 -8.58 12.90 -7.38
C ALA A 267 -7.94 13.47 -8.67
N LEU A 268 -8.22 12.82 -9.81
CA LEU A 268 -7.82 13.26 -11.14
C LEU A 268 -8.79 14.36 -11.64
N LYS A 269 -8.71 15.53 -11.00
CA LYS A 269 -9.45 16.76 -11.37
C LYS A 269 -8.68 17.56 -12.43
N ASP A 270 -9.30 18.60 -12.97
CA ASP A 270 -8.73 19.50 -14.00
C ASP A 270 -7.32 19.98 -13.63
N ASP A 271 -7.08 20.39 -12.39
CA ASP A 271 -5.77 20.86 -11.91
C ASP A 271 -4.69 19.76 -11.89
N ASN A 272 -5.10 18.49 -11.92
CA ASN A 272 -4.24 17.30 -11.93
C ASN A 272 -4.42 16.47 -13.20
N GLU A 273 -5.03 17.00 -14.26
CA GLU A 273 -5.36 16.22 -15.46
C GLU A 273 -4.11 15.66 -16.15
N HIS A 274 -2.99 16.36 -16.02
CA HIS A 274 -1.70 15.93 -16.56
C HIS A 274 -1.04 14.81 -15.75
N ILE A 275 -1.49 14.60 -14.51
CA ILE A 275 -1.00 13.53 -13.65
C ILE A 275 -1.70 12.24 -14.09
N TYR A 276 -0.92 11.28 -14.57
CA TYR A 276 -1.40 10.01 -15.16
C TYR A 276 -2.30 10.20 -16.40
N PRO A 277 -1.75 10.70 -17.53
CA PRO A 277 -2.54 10.94 -18.75
C PRO A 277 -3.11 9.65 -19.36
N ASN A 278 -2.49 8.51 -19.09
CA ASN A 278 -2.90 7.20 -19.62
C ASN A 278 -4.03 6.54 -18.82
N VAL A 279 -4.43 7.11 -17.68
CA VAL A 279 -5.55 6.57 -16.90
C VAL A 279 -6.87 7.11 -17.45
N THR A 280 -7.75 6.20 -17.86
CA THR A 280 -9.08 6.56 -18.38
C THR A 280 -9.89 7.34 -17.33
N ARG A 281 -10.56 8.42 -17.75
CA ARG A 281 -11.41 9.24 -16.88
C ARG A 281 -12.89 9.00 -17.19
N TYR A 282 -13.71 8.90 -16.14
CA TYR A 282 -15.16 8.79 -16.22
C TYR A 282 -15.79 10.19 -16.21
N SER A 283 -16.67 10.51 -17.15
CA SER A 283 -17.19 11.88 -17.33
C SER A 283 -18.31 12.29 -16.36
N GLN A 284 -18.71 11.44 -15.41
CA GLN A 284 -19.95 11.62 -14.65
C GLN A 284 -19.77 12.47 -13.39
N SER A 285 -18.70 12.20 -12.65
CA SER A 285 -18.46 12.77 -11.31
C SER A 285 -16.96 12.75 -11.02
N TRP A 286 -16.47 13.75 -10.31
CA TRP A 286 -15.07 13.75 -9.85
C TRP A 286 -14.78 12.57 -8.89
N LEU A 287 -15.80 12.06 -8.19
CA LEU A 287 -15.68 10.88 -7.31
C LEU A 287 -15.42 9.59 -8.08
N CYS A 288 -15.75 9.55 -9.38
CA CYS A 288 -15.43 8.44 -10.27
C CYS A 288 -13.95 8.44 -10.72
N ASN A 289 -13.27 9.56 -10.53
CA ASN A 289 -11.89 9.79 -10.98
C ASN A 289 -10.93 9.86 -9.80
N VAL A 290 -11.22 9.12 -8.73
CA VAL A 290 -10.29 8.92 -7.62
C VAL A 290 -9.54 7.62 -7.84
N VAL A 291 -8.21 7.70 -7.77
CA VAL A 291 -7.32 6.56 -7.98
C VAL A 291 -6.40 6.39 -6.78
N VAL A 292 -5.98 5.16 -6.53
CA VAL A 292 -4.95 4.81 -5.55
C VAL A 292 -3.64 4.59 -6.30
N HIS A 293 -2.61 5.32 -5.90
CA HIS A 293 -1.31 5.31 -6.56
C HIS A 293 -0.15 5.11 -5.57
N ASP A 294 0.94 4.56 -6.09
CA ASP A 294 2.25 4.56 -5.43
C ASP A 294 2.96 5.85 -5.83
N GLU A 295 3.05 6.80 -4.91
CA GLU A 295 3.69 8.09 -5.13
C GLU A 295 5.18 7.95 -5.42
N ALA A 296 5.86 7.02 -4.74
CA ALA A 296 7.30 6.81 -4.90
C ALA A 296 7.64 6.23 -6.29
N ARG A 297 6.76 5.38 -6.82
CA ARG A 297 6.94 4.75 -8.14
C ARG A 297 6.24 5.49 -9.29
N GLY A 298 5.38 6.46 -8.98
CA GLY A 298 4.61 7.19 -9.98
C GLY A 298 3.65 6.31 -10.77
N ASN A 299 3.08 5.27 -10.14
CA ASN A 299 2.21 4.30 -10.78
C ASN A 299 0.82 4.29 -10.16
N VAL A 300 -0.20 4.18 -10.99
CA VAL A 300 -1.60 3.98 -10.56
C VAL A 300 -1.92 2.50 -10.55
N HIS A 301 -2.42 2.02 -9.41
CA HIS A 301 -2.72 0.61 -9.21
C HIS A 301 -4.23 0.34 -9.16
N PHE A 302 -5.00 1.27 -8.60
CA PHE A 302 -6.43 1.06 -8.41
C PHE A 302 -7.23 2.30 -8.75
N ARG A 303 -8.49 2.10 -9.10
CA ARG A 303 -9.50 3.14 -9.06
C ARG A 303 -10.41 2.88 -7.88
N SER A 304 -10.58 3.88 -7.02
CA SER A 304 -11.30 3.76 -5.76
C SER A 304 -12.75 3.33 -5.91
N ARG A 305 -13.36 3.56 -7.06
CA ARG A 305 -14.77 3.28 -7.36
C ARG A 305 -14.92 2.78 -8.79
N VAL A 306 -15.59 1.65 -8.96
CA VAL A 306 -16.05 1.17 -10.27
C VAL A 306 -17.33 1.90 -10.70
N GLU A 307 -17.56 1.99 -12.01
CA GLU A 307 -18.82 2.46 -12.55
C GLU A 307 -19.99 1.56 -12.10
N GLY A 308 -21.10 2.17 -11.68
CA GLY A 308 -22.25 1.50 -11.07
C GLY A 308 -22.24 1.48 -9.53
N SER A 309 -21.13 1.87 -8.90
CA SER A 309 -21.06 2.03 -7.44
C SER A 309 -21.87 3.23 -6.96
N THR A 310 -22.15 3.30 -5.64
CA THR A 310 -22.93 4.39 -5.04
C THR A 310 -22.33 5.78 -5.29
N HIS A 311 -21.00 5.88 -5.33
CA HIS A 311 -20.29 7.14 -5.55
C HIS A 311 -19.85 7.35 -7.00
N CYS A 312 -20.06 6.36 -7.87
CA CYS A 312 -19.84 6.45 -9.30
C CYS A 312 -20.97 5.76 -10.08
N PRO A 313 -22.17 6.38 -10.17
CA PRO A 313 -23.33 5.75 -10.80
C PRO A 313 -23.17 5.69 -12.32
N PHE A 314 -23.76 4.69 -12.97
CA PHE A 314 -23.81 4.62 -14.44
C PHE A 314 -24.33 5.90 -15.08
N ARG A 315 -23.81 6.19 -16.28
CA ARG A 315 -24.40 7.20 -17.18
C ARG A 315 -25.88 6.86 -17.42
N ARG A 316 -26.72 7.91 -17.52
CA ARG A 316 -28.12 7.74 -17.93
C ARG A 316 -28.15 7.04 -19.29
N GLY A 317 -28.69 5.83 -19.34
CA GLY A 317 -28.78 5.00 -20.55
C GLY A 317 -27.96 3.71 -20.51
N ASP A 318 -26.98 3.58 -19.62
CA ASP A 318 -26.09 2.41 -19.55
C ASP A 318 -26.55 1.34 -18.54
N ILE A 319 -27.76 1.47 -17.98
CA ILE A 319 -28.31 0.61 -16.91
C ILE A 319 -28.45 -0.88 -17.34
N ASN A 320 -28.44 -1.18 -18.64
CA ASN A 320 -28.63 -2.53 -19.17
C ASN A 320 -27.32 -3.25 -19.58
N ARG A 321 -26.13 -2.74 -19.23
CA ARG A 321 -24.82 -3.33 -19.63
C ARG A 321 -24.18 -4.27 -18.60
#